data_AF-A0A2J9IJ27-F1
#
_entry.id   AF-A0A2J9IJ27-F1
#
_cell.length_a   1.000
_cell.length_b   1.000
_cell.length_c   1.000
_cell.angle_alpha   90.00
_cell.angle_beta   90.00
_cell.angle_gamma   90.00
#
_symmetry.space_group_name_H-M   'P 1'
#
loop_
_entity.id
_entity.type
_entity.pdbx_description
1 polymer ?
#
loop_
_entity_poly.entity_id
_entity_poly.type
_entity_poly.pdbx_seq_one_letter_code
_entity_poly.pdbx_strand_id
1 'polypeptide(L)'
;MFATEDLTWAIAYAVRASDCPQFLNACFYPGDRPGTPAQRRLFFSYGRRTDGTVPVSPGVVYVVKARFFERQPPAWDVDLGQVITECQWTSRDTVDVVAAVRVTPADLHGPIPTHDSAEVSARMTQYASGFPWGAPDAWTPAPFVGSTEGTCGAC
;
A
#
# COMPACT_ATOMS: atom_id res chain seq x y z
N MET A 1 -1.36 10.76 -14.01
CA MET A 1 -2.17 9.57 -13.63
C MET A 1 -1.30 8.62 -12.81
N PHE A 2 -1.90 7.91 -11.85
CA PHE A 2 -1.25 6.84 -11.10
C PHE A 2 -1.76 5.48 -11.57
N ALA A 3 -0.89 4.49 -11.61
CA ALA A 3 -1.23 3.10 -11.89
C ALA A 3 -0.46 2.17 -10.95
N THR A 4 -0.88 0.92 -10.91
CA THR A 4 -0.22 -0.15 -10.14
C THR A 4 -0.25 -1.45 -10.94
N GLU A 5 0.73 -2.30 -10.68
CA GLU A 5 0.78 -3.67 -11.17
C GLU A 5 0.15 -4.70 -10.20
N ASP A 6 -0.35 -4.24 -9.05
CA ASP A 6 -1.04 -5.06 -8.06
C ASP A 6 -2.55 -4.85 -8.15
N LEU A 7 -3.27 -5.93 -8.46
CA LEU A 7 -4.71 -5.90 -8.63
C LEU A 7 -5.43 -5.62 -7.30
N THR A 8 -4.96 -6.20 -6.19
CA THR A 8 -5.57 -5.99 -4.87
C THR A 8 -5.46 -4.52 -4.46
N TRP A 9 -4.31 -3.90 -4.68
CA TRP A 9 -4.09 -2.48 -4.40
C TRP A 9 -4.92 -1.59 -5.32
N ALA A 10 -5.06 -1.94 -6.61
CA ALA A 10 -5.96 -1.24 -7.53
C ALA A 10 -7.43 -1.29 -7.06
N ILE A 11 -7.90 -2.47 -6.66
CA ILE A 11 -9.25 -2.65 -6.11
C ILE A 11 -9.39 -1.83 -4.83
N ALA A 12 -8.40 -1.84 -3.93
CA ALA A 12 -8.45 -1.08 -2.68
C ALA A 12 -8.62 0.44 -2.93
N TYR A 13 -7.90 0.99 -3.91
CA TYR A 13 -8.13 2.38 -4.33
C TYR A 13 -9.50 2.59 -4.95
N ALA A 14 -9.96 1.68 -5.81
CA ALA A 14 -11.21 1.83 -6.53
C ALA A 14 -12.44 1.78 -5.62
N VAL A 15 -12.42 0.95 -4.58
CA VAL A 15 -13.55 0.81 -3.64
C VAL A 15 -13.53 1.82 -2.51
N ARG A 16 -12.48 2.65 -2.39
CA ARG A 16 -12.41 3.72 -1.39
C ARG A 16 -13.51 4.74 -1.66
N ALA A 17 -14.45 4.87 -0.72
CA ALA A 17 -15.50 5.88 -0.83
C ALA A 17 -14.88 7.29 -0.80
N SER A 18 -15.52 8.25 -1.48
CA SER A 18 -15.04 9.63 -1.56
C SER A 18 -14.98 10.35 -0.22
N ASP A 19 -15.75 9.87 0.76
CA ASP A 19 -15.83 10.37 2.13
C ASP A 19 -14.94 9.59 3.11
N CYS A 20 -14.04 8.72 2.61
CA CYS A 20 -13.08 8.01 3.44
C CYS A 20 -12.15 9.01 4.17
N PRO A 21 -12.21 9.10 5.51
CA PRO A 21 -11.46 10.11 6.27
C PRO A 21 -9.95 9.98 6.12
N GLN A 22 -9.45 8.76 5.96
CA GLN A 22 -8.03 8.48 5.81
C GLN A 22 -7.82 7.13 5.14
N PHE A 23 -6.85 7.02 4.24
CA PHE A 23 -6.48 5.76 3.59
C PHE A 23 -4.98 5.53 3.73
N LEU A 24 -4.59 4.58 4.58
CA LEU A 24 -3.20 4.16 4.73
C LEU A 24 -2.97 2.99 3.79
N ASN A 25 -1.86 2.99 3.07
CA ASN A 25 -1.55 1.93 2.14
C ASN A 25 -0.06 1.93 1.80
N ALA A 26 0.43 0.75 1.42
CA ALA A 26 1.77 0.55 0.90
C ALA A 26 1.75 -0.68 -0.01
N CYS A 27 2.44 -0.62 -1.15
CA CYS A 27 2.70 -1.77 -1.99
C CYS A 27 4.11 -1.66 -2.54
N PHE A 28 5.00 -2.55 -2.13
CA PHE A 28 6.39 -2.49 -2.56
C PHE A 28 7.05 -3.88 -2.59
N TYR A 29 8.23 -3.93 -3.18
CA TYR A 29 9.16 -5.04 -3.11
C TYR A 29 10.38 -4.65 -2.28
N PRO A 30 10.91 -5.53 -1.43
CA PRO A 30 12.26 -5.37 -0.90
C PRO A 30 13.28 -5.41 -2.05
N GLY A 31 14.24 -4.49 -2.04
CA GLY A 31 15.31 -4.37 -3.04
C GLY A 31 15.10 -3.26 -4.06
N ASP A 32 16.12 -3.08 -4.91
CA ASP A 32 16.21 -2.05 -5.96
C ASP A 32 15.46 -2.41 -7.25
N ARG A 33 14.77 -3.55 -7.28
CA ARG A 33 14.01 -4.03 -8.44
C ARG A 33 12.71 -4.69 -7.99
N PRO A 34 11.68 -4.70 -8.86
CA PRO A 34 10.49 -5.50 -8.62
C PRO A 34 10.85 -6.99 -8.53
N GLY A 35 10.36 -7.64 -7.49
CA GLY A 35 10.47 -9.08 -7.30
C GLY A 35 9.29 -9.85 -7.91
N THR A 36 9.20 -11.13 -7.54
CA THR A 36 8.03 -11.96 -7.85
C THR A 36 6.81 -11.55 -7.01
N PRO A 37 5.57 -11.80 -7.45
CA PRO A 37 4.37 -11.47 -6.67
C PRO A 37 4.39 -11.98 -5.22
N ALA A 38 5.04 -13.11 -4.95
CA ALA A 38 5.18 -13.67 -3.59
C ALA A 38 6.09 -12.83 -2.66
N GLN A 39 6.98 -12.01 -3.22
CA GLN A 39 7.88 -11.13 -2.47
C GLN A 39 7.27 -9.75 -2.21
N ARG A 40 6.12 -9.45 -2.84
CA ARG A 40 5.42 -8.17 -2.72
C ARG A 40 4.90 -8.01 -1.28
N ARG A 41 5.13 -6.85 -0.69
CA ARG A 41 4.56 -6.41 0.58
C ARG A 41 3.38 -5.51 0.25
N LEU A 42 2.20 -5.88 0.74
CA LEU A 42 0.96 -5.13 0.55
C LEU A 42 0.34 -4.86 1.91
N PHE A 43 -0.02 -3.60 2.12
CA PHE A 43 -0.81 -3.15 3.26
C PHE A 43 -1.82 -2.11 2.79
N PHE A 44 -3.02 -2.15 3.33
CA PHE A 44 -3.98 -1.06 3.21
C PHE A 44 -4.95 -1.09 4.39
N SER A 45 -5.44 0.08 4.79
CA SER A 45 -6.51 0.22 5.78
C SER A 45 -7.34 1.48 5.52
N TYR A 46 -8.64 1.38 5.80
CA TYR A 46 -9.59 2.49 5.68
C TYR A 46 -9.90 3.06 7.06
N GLY A 47 -9.74 4.37 7.23
CA GLY A 47 -10.14 5.05 8.44
C GLY A 47 -11.66 4.95 8.59
N ARG A 48 -12.15 4.48 9.72
CA ARG A 48 -13.60 4.41 9.98
C ARG A 48 -14.20 5.81 9.96
N ARG A 49 -15.44 5.92 9.52
CA ARG A 49 -16.27 7.11 9.73
C ARG A 49 -16.50 7.32 11.22
N THR A 50 -16.99 8.51 11.59
CA THR A 50 -17.33 8.84 12.99
C THR A 50 -18.40 7.93 13.58
N ASP A 51 -19.26 7.33 12.75
CA ASP A 51 -20.26 6.33 13.14
C ASP A 51 -19.70 4.89 13.21
N GLY A 52 -18.39 4.71 12.99
CA GLY A 52 -17.71 3.42 13.00
C GLY A 52 -17.81 2.62 11.70
N THR A 53 -18.55 3.11 10.70
CA THR A 53 -18.72 2.39 9.43
C THR A 53 -17.47 2.43 8.56
N VAL A 54 -17.30 1.39 7.74
CA VAL A 54 -16.20 1.28 6.78
C VAL A 54 -16.52 2.14 5.54
N PRO A 55 -15.65 3.08 5.14
CA PRO A 55 -15.93 3.96 4.01
C PRO A 55 -15.54 3.33 2.66
N VAL A 56 -16.28 2.30 2.28
CA VAL A 56 -16.12 1.63 0.98
C VAL A 56 -17.41 1.64 0.16
N SER A 57 -17.27 1.70 -1.16
CA SER A 57 -18.35 1.69 -2.13
C SER A 57 -17.89 0.97 -3.41
N PRO A 58 -18.81 0.44 -4.24
CA PRO A 58 -18.43 -0.03 -5.57
C PRO A 58 -17.69 1.03 -6.39
N GLY A 59 -16.77 0.58 -7.24
CA GLY A 59 -15.89 1.44 -8.01
C GLY A 59 -15.51 0.84 -9.36
N VAL A 60 -14.50 1.43 -10.00
CA VAL A 60 -14.01 1.00 -11.32
C VAL A 60 -12.49 0.97 -11.31
N VAL A 61 -11.93 -0.15 -11.75
CA VAL A 61 -10.50 -0.28 -12.10
C VAL A 61 -10.36 -0.06 -13.61
N TYR A 62 -9.56 0.94 -13.98
CA TYR A 62 -9.24 1.22 -15.38
C TYR A 62 -7.94 0.51 -15.77
N VAL A 63 -8.01 -0.33 -16.80
CA VAL A 63 -6.85 -1.00 -17.39
C VAL A 63 -6.26 -0.08 -18.45
N VAL A 64 -4.97 0.20 -18.34
CA VAL A 64 -4.23 1.11 -19.22
C VAL A 64 -2.98 0.42 -19.76
N LYS A 65 -2.41 0.95 -20.84
CA LYS A 65 -1.17 0.40 -21.42
C LYS A 65 0.05 0.87 -20.64
N ALA A 66 0.83 -0.08 -20.12
CA ALA A 66 1.99 0.19 -19.27
C ALA A 66 3.06 1.08 -19.92
N ARG A 67 3.20 1.06 -21.26
CA ARG A 67 4.22 1.83 -21.99
C ARG A 67 4.18 3.35 -21.77
N PHE A 68 3.08 3.89 -21.25
CA PHE A 68 2.91 5.32 -20.97
C PHE A 68 3.27 5.68 -19.53
N PHE A 69 3.68 4.70 -18.74
CA PHE A 69 3.96 4.87 -17.34
C PHE A 69 5.42 4.54 -17.05
N GLU A 70 5.99 5.30 -16.12
CA GLU A 70 7.27 5.02 -15.51
C GLU A 70 7.03 4.60 -14.07
N ARG A 71 7.71 3.53 -13.65
CA ARG A 71 7.67 3.12 -12.24
C ARG A 71 8.36 4.18 -11.40
N GLN A 72 7.82 4.42 -10.21
CA GLN A 72 8.54 5.20 -9.20
C GLN A 72 9.93 4.58 -8.94
N PRO A 73 11.01 5.38 -8.96
CA PRO A 73 12.35 4.87 -8.71
C PRO A 73 12.45 4.19 -7.33
N PRO A 74 13.30 3.17 -7.18
CA PRO A 74 13.61 2.60 -5.88
C PRO A 74 14.17 3.66 -4.93
N ALA A 75 13.83 3.55 -3.65
CA ALA A 75 14.27 4.49 -2.62
C ALA A 75 14.69 3.74 -1.36
N TRP A 76 15.64 4.32 -0.62
CA TRP A 76 15.98 3.85 0.72
C TRP A 76 14.83 4.20 1.67
N ASP A 77 14.26 3.17 2.29
CA ASP A 77 13.28 3.34 3.35
C ASP A 77 14.02 3.30 4.70
N VAL A 78 13.91 4.40 5.44
CA VAL A 78 14.63 4.58 6.71
C VAL A 78 14.10 3.67 7.81
N ASP A 79 12.81 3.37 7.80
CA ASP A 79 12.13 2.58 8.83
C ASP A 79 12.35 1.08 8.60
N LEU A 80 12.41 0.66 7.33
CA LEU A 80 12.72 -0.72 6.96
C LEU A 80 14.23 -1.00 6.88
N GLY A 81 15.08 0.03 6.90
CA GLY A 81 16.53 -0.10 6.81
C GLY A 81 17.01 -0.79 5.54
N GLN A 82 16.29 -0.60 4.42
CA GLN A 82 16.60 -1.23 3.14
C GLN A 82 16.07 -0.40 1.96
N VAL A 83 16.59 -0.66 0.77
CA VAL A 83 15.99 -0.15 -0.48
C VAL A 83 14.68 -0.89 -0.74
N ILE A 84 13.65 -0.15 -1.16
CA ILE A 84 12.39 -0.70 -1.63
C ILE A 84 12.08 -0.21 -3.05
N THR A 85 11.30 -1.01 -3.77
CA THR A 85 10.74 -0.66 -5.07
C THR A 85 9.21 -0.64 -4.99
N GLU A 86 8.62 0.54 -5.10
CA GLU A 86 7.17 0.72 -5.05
C GLU A 86 6.46 0.03 -6.22
N CYS A 87 5.27 -0.49 -5.96
CA CYS A 87 4.34 -0.99 -6.99
C CYS A 87 3.74 0.16 -7.81
N GLN A 88 3.96 1.42 -7.41
CA GLN A 88 3.37 2.60 -8.02
C GLN A 88 4.05 2.96 -9.33
N TRP A 89 3.21 3.26 -10.31
CA TRP A 89 3.59 3.78 -11.60
C TRP A 89 2.96 5.15 -11.81
N THR A 90 3.68 6.04 -12.49
CA THR A 90 3.24 7.41 -12.74
C THR A 90 3.31 7.72 -14.24
N SER A 91 2.36 8.49 -14.72
CA SER A 91 2.39 9.07 -16.07
C SER A 91 1.99 10.54 -15.97
N ARG A 92 2.68 11.40 -16.72
CA ARG A 92 2.30 12.82 -16.87
C ARG A 92 1.37 13.04 -18.06
N ASP A 93 1.23 12.04 -18.93
CA ASP A 93 0.44 12.14 -20.15
C ASP A 93 -1.00 11.66 -19.92
N THR A 94 -1.87 12.04 -20.85
CA THR A 94 -3.18 11.40 -20.98
C THR A 94 -2.97 9.99 -21.55
N VAL A 95 -3.64 9.00 -20.95
CA VAL A 95 -3.52 7.60 -21.34
C VAL A 95 -4.87 7.04 -21.74
N ASP A 96 -4.88 6.25 -22.81
CA ASP A 96 -6.09 5.57 -23.25
C ASP A 96 -6.44 4.42 -22.31
N VAL A 97 -7.69 4.41 -21.87
CA VAL A 97 -8.28 3.29 -21.14
C VAL A 97 -8.56 2.15 -22.12
N VAL A 98 -7.98 0.99 -21.84
CA VAL A 98 -8.20 -0.25 -22.61
C VAL A 98 -9.46 -0.95 -22.14
N ALA A 99 -9.71 -0.97 -20.83
CA ALA A 99 -10.91 -1.55 -20.25
C ALA A 99 -11.29 -0.85 -18.94
N ALA A 100 -12.57 -0.90 -18.60
CA ALA A 100 -13.12 -0.44 -17.34
C ALA A 100 -13.80 -1.62 -16.64
N VAL A 101 -13.26 -2.06 -15.52
CA VAL A 101 -13.74 -3.22 -14.77
C VAL A 101 -14.45 -2.73 -13.52
N ARG A 102 -15.74 -3.03 -13.39
CA ARG A 102 -16.49 -2.73 -12.16
C ARG A 102 -16.02 -3.64 -11.04
N VAL A 103 -15.80 -3.07 -9.88
CA VAL A 103 -15.37 -3.79 -8.68
C VAL A 103 -16.23 -3.36 -7.50
N THR A 104 -16.34 -4.25 -6.52
CA THR A 104 -17.10 -4.09 -5.29
C THR A 104 -16.19 -4.37 -4.10
N PRO A 105 -16.56 -3.94 -2.89
CA PRO A 105 -15.79 -4.27 -1.70
C PRO A 105 -15.62 -5.79 -1.47
N ALA A 106 -16.52 -6.62 -2.01
CA ALA A 106 -16.44 -8.08 -1.93
C ALA A 106 -15.29 -8.69 -2.77
N ASP A 107 -14.73 -7.93 -3.72
CA ASP A 107 -13.56 -8.34 -4.50
C ASP A 107 -12.25 -8.22 -3.70
N LEU A 108 -12.28 -7.58 -2.52
CA LEU A 108 -11.19 -7.66 -1.54
C LEU A 108 -11.37 -8.94 -0.72
N HIS A 109 -10.37 -9.82 -0.75
CA HIS A 109 -10.43 -11.08 -0.02
C HIS A 109 -10.30 -10.85 1.49
N GLY A 110 -11.26 -11.37 2.25
CA GLY A 110 -11.24 -11.32 3.72
C GLY A 110 -11.88 -10.05 4.30
N PRO A 111 -11.76 -9.83 5.61
CA PRO A 111 -12.30 -8.63 6.26
C PRO A 111 -11.57 -7.39 5.75
N ILE A 112 -12.32 -6.31 5.49
CA ILE A 112 -11.74 -5.05 5.05
C ILE A 112 -10.96 -4.43 6.23
N PRO A 113 -9.64 -4.22 6.11
CA PRO A 113 -8.85 -3.67 7.20
C PRO A 113 -9.25 -2.22 7.47
N THR A 114 -9.43 -1.87 8.74
CA THR A 114 -9.80 -0.51 9.15
C THR A 114 -9.01 -0.04 10.36
N HIS A 115 -9.06 1.28 10.60
CA HIS A 115 -8.43 1.91 11.75
C HIS A 115 -9.26 3.10 12.26
N ASP A 116 -8.95 3.60 13.45
CA ASP A 116 -9.46 4.89 13.93
C ASP A 116 -8.64 6.04 13.31
N SER A 117 -9.28 6.86 12.47
CA SER A 117 -8.62 7.96 11.77
C SER A 117 -8.18 9.10 12.70
N ALA A 118 -8.92 9.34 13.79
CA ALA A 118 -8.57 10.37 14.78
C ALA A 118 -7.36 9.92 15.60
N GLU A 119 -7.33 8.65 16.00
CA GLU A 119 -6.19 8.07 16.72
C GLU A 119 -4.91 8.10 15.87
N VAL A 120 -4.97 7.65 14.63
CA VAL A 120 -3.81 7.69 13.72
C VAL A 120 -3.33 9.13 13.51
N SER A 121 -4.24 10.07 13.29
CA SER A 121 -3.89 11.49 13.10
C SER A 121 -3.23 12.10 14.35
N ALA A 122 -3.70 11.73 15.55
CA ALA A 122 -3.08 12.16 16.80
C ALA A 122 -1.65 11.61 16.93
N ARG A 123 -1.43 10.33 16.61
CA ARG A 123 -0.10 9.71 16.66
C ARG A 123 0.86 10.33 15.64
N MET A 124 0.40 10.57 14.40
CA MET A 124 1.16 11.28 13.36
C MET A 124 1.63 12.67 13.83
N THR A 125 0.78 13.38 14.57
CA THR A 125 1.10 14.71 15.12
C THR A 125 2.14 14.60 16.23
N GLN A 126 2.01 13.62 17.12
CA GLN A 126 2.90 13.44 18.26
C GLN A 126 4.33 13.05 17.84
N TYR A 127 4.48 12.34 16.74
CA TYR A 127 5.77 11.74 16.37
C TYR A 127 6.05 11.83 14.86
N ALA A 128 5.90 12.98 14.21
CA ALA A 128 5.98 13.16 12.75
C ALA A 128 7.01 12.32 11.92
N SER A 129 8.10 11.80 12.51
CA SER A 129 9.11 10.92 11.92
C SER A 129 8.96 9.40 12.15
N GLY A 130 7.95 8.85 12.82
CA GLY A 130 7.91 7.42 13.23
C GLY A 130 6.79 6.52 12.66
N PHE A 131 7.06 5.70 11.66
CA PHE A 131 6.11 4.63 11.27
C PHE A 131 6.21 3.41 12.22
N PRO A 132 5.13 2.61 12.47
CA PRO A 132 3.74 2.75 12.00
C PRO A 132 2.81 3.49 12.96
N TRP A 133 2.04 4.44 12.39
CA TRP A 133 0.95 5.14 13.09
C TRP A 133 -0.29 4.27 13.34
N GLY A 134 -0.45 3.22 12.54
CA GLY A 134 -1.53 2.26 12.64
C GLY A 134 -1.01 0.84 12.43
N ALA A 135 -0.86 0.09 13.52
CA ALA A 135 -1.09 -1.35 13.43
C ALA A 135 -2.63 -1.54 13.44
N PRO A 136 -3.19 -2.43 12.62
CA PRO A 136 -4.52 -2.98 12.88
C PRO A 136 -4.60 -3.46 14.33
N ASP A 137 -5.77 -3.39 14.97
CA ASP A 137 -6.01 -3.93 16.33
C ASP A 137 -5.61 -5.42 16.46
N ALA A 138 -5.40 -6.12 15.34
CA ALA A 138 -5.03 -7.53 15.26
C ALA A 138 -3.72 -7.81 14.48
N TRP A 139 -2.83 -6.83 14.25
CA TRP A 139 -1.56 -7.13 13.57
C TRP A 139 -0.48 -7.60 14.54
N THR A 140 -0.23 -8.90 14.53
CA THR A 140 0.99 -9.48 15.09
C THR A 140 2.08 -9.41 14.02
N PRO A 141 3.17 -8.64 14.20
CA PRO A 141 4.32 -8.74 13.30
C PRO A 141 4.81 -10.19 13.28
N ALA A 142 5.05 -10.74 12.09
CA ALA A 142 5.95 -11.88 11.99
C ALA A 142 7.31 -11.42 12.54
N PRO A 143 7.97 -12.17 13.44
CA PRO A 143 9.27 -11.78 13.93
C PRO A 143 10.19 -11.58 12.73
N PHE A 144 10.83 -10.42 12.68
CA PHE A 144 11.92 -10.18 11.75
C PHE A 144 13.01 -11.20 12.10
N VAL A 145 13.12 -12.26 11.29
CA VAL A 145 14.27 -13.17 11.36
C VAL A 145 15.42 -12.40 10.74
N GLY A 146 16.07 -11.59 11.56
CA GLY A 146 17.36 -11.01 11.22
C GLY A 146 18.27 -12.15 10.78
N SER A 147 18.75 -12.06 9.54
CA SER A 147 19.79 -12.95 9.07
C SER A 147 20.98 -12.73 10.00
N THR A 148 21.35 -13.78 10.74
CA THR A 148 22.51 -13.80 11.63
C THR A 148 23.70 -13.17 10.95
N GLU A 149 24.35 -12.26 11.69
CA GLU A 149 25.67 -11.71 11.40
C GLU A 149 26.59 -12.80 10.83
N GLY A 150 26.93 -12.68 9.56
CA GLY A 150 28.08 -13.37 9.00
C GLY A 150 29.31 -12.76 9.64
N THR A 151 29.87 -13.46 10.63
CA THR A 151 31.17 -13.14 11.18
C THR A 151 32.18 -13.05 10.04
N CYS A 152 32.75 -11.86 9.89
CA CYS A 152 33.89 -11.59 9.05
C CYS A 152 35.05 -12.48 9.52
N GLY A 153 35.41 -13.48 8.71
CA GLY A 153 36.65 -14.22 8.88
C GLY A 153 37.82 -13.31 8.52
N ALA A 154 38.66 -12.98 9.49
CA ALA A 154 39.96 -12.38 9.26
C ALA A 154 41.05 -13.38 9.66
N CYS A 155 42.07 -13.43 8.81
CA CYS A 155 43.34 -14.13 8.93
C CYS A 155 44.11 -13.81 10.22
#